data_AF-A0A948BC60-F1
#
_entry.id   AF-A0A948BC60-F1
#
_cell.length_a   1.000
_cell.length_b   1.000
_cell.length_c   1.000
_cell.angle_alpha   90.00
_cell.angle_beta   90.00
_cell.angle_gamma   90.00
#
_symmetry.space_group_name_H-M   'P 1'
#
loop_
_entity.id
_entity.type
_entity.pdbx_description
1 polymer ?
#
loop_
_entity_poly.entity_id
_entity_poly.type
_entity_poly.pdbx_seq_one_letter_code
_entity_poly.pdbx_strand_id
1 'polypeptide(L)'
;MEELTDKITKTNKTFAAIKQSANQLMNHSNMSQWCHVEFDSIRPVVLKQLNLPNDLERVCSECRDMAKSVQYHLEELEYISDDIRTDINHKTINPQQALTRTLEYEKKCTGLSQLVQQLEDTGRPLADSYEQVLTALNFDTLIKLSQTAPDVKEGIFLDGYRIYLIVTEEDNSRNNDEKLSAFAAKAARLESLLETVEKPDLPGLSGAIVAHNVKKVLVVIRTLKAFFDDTKLEFKDKLTAVDTIKKEITTLFENPNLPKIIPSLDKIIQTLGKHISEFQYKEHILDELQTASELLHDINTFQSVIRQAFLQDLRQQVQSPGAALNPETISVAKADEFFSGFFGLIRTVKLLILSISGTPVISEAELEEKLSQALNACTTFYGNDKKAIEKMTAFIDVFLQTYQQPFPYNGLFTLFKHAIVDYGDRVEKFLFKFKLTKENTPQEEAGFFSKVTPLPPDLGKLIARINKQSQQFIQS
;
A
#
# COMPACT_ATOMS: atom_id res chain seq x y z
N MET A 1 65.22 -10.57 -51.74
CA MET A 1 63.90 -11.12 -52.12
C MET A 1 63.15 -11.58 -50.88
N GLU A 2 63.72 -12.47 -50.08
CA GLU A 2 63.13 -12.93 -48.80
C GLU A 2 62.76 -11.77 -47.86
N GLU A 3 63.68 -10.81 -47.66
CA GLU A 3 63.45 -9.60 -46.86
C GLU A 3 62.31 -8.68 -47.37
N LEU A 4 62.12 -8.61 -48.70
CA LEU A 4 61.03 -7.83 -49.32
C LEU A 4 59.68 -8.53 -49.10
N THR A 5 59.64 -9.85 -49.27
CA THR A 5 58.44 -10.68 -49.09
C THR A 5 57.95 -10.66 -47.64
N ASP A 6 58.88 -10.72 -46.68
CA ASP A 6 58.57 -10.61 -45.25
C ASP A 6 58.04 -9.22 -44.89
N LYS A 7 58.67 -8.16 -45.41
CA LYS A 7 58.25 -6.78 -45.15
C LYS A 7 56.85 -6.49 -45.68
N ILE A 8 56.53 -6.90 -46.91
CA ILE A 8 55.20 -6.75 -47.50
C ILE A 8 54.15 -7.53 -46.71
N THR A 9 54.48 -8.77 -46.33
CA THR A 9 53.58 -9.62 -45.53
C THR A 9 53.27 -8.97 -44.19
N LYS A 10 54.28 -8.37 -43.54
CA LYS A 10 54.11 -7.65 -42.28
C LYS A 10 53.24 -6.40 -42.46
N THR A 11 53.51 -5.56 -43.46
CA THR A 11 52.73 -4.35 -43.70
C THR A 11 51.27 -4.67 -44.05
N ASN A 12 51.02 -5.71 -44.86
CA ASN A 12 49.66 -6.16 -45.17
C ASN A 12 48.90 -6.67 -43.94
N LYS A 13 49.59 -7.37 -43.01
CA LYS A 13 48.99 -7.76 -41.73
C LYS A 13 48.65 -6.53 -40.88
N THR A 14 49.52 -5.54 -40.82
CA THR A 14 49.25 -4.27 -40.13
C THR A 14 48.06 -3.55 -40.74
N PHE A 15 48.00 -3.43 -42.07
CA PHE A 15 46.87 -2.82 -42.76
C PHE A 15 45.56 -3.57 -42.52
N ALA A 16 45.57 -4.91 -42.58
CA ALA A 16 44.39 -5.73 -42.29
C ALA A 16 43.86 -5.50 -40.87
N ALA A 17 44.75 -5.38 -39.87
CA ALA A 17 44.38 -5.06 -38.50
C ALA A 17 43.76 -3.65 -38.39
N ILE A 18 44.39 -2.64 -39.00
CA ILE A 18 43.88 -1.26 -39.02
C ILE A 18 42.50 -1.20 -39.69
N LYS A 19 42.35 -1.86 -40.85
CA LYS A 19 41.07 -1.96 -41.57
C LYS A 19 39.99 -2.61 -40.72
N GLN A 20 40.32 -3.67 -39.99
CA GLN A 20 39.38 -4.32 -39.07
C GLN A 20 38.94 -3.35 -37.95
N SER A 21 39.88 -2.68 -37.29
CA SER A 21 39.57 -1.71 -36.23
C SER A 21 38.75 -0.52 -36.73
N ALA A 22 39.12 0.04 -37.89
CA ALA A 22 38.39 1.14 -38.50
C ALA A 22 36.94 0.74 -38.84
N ASN A 23 36.76 -0.44 -39.46
CA ASN A 23 35.41 -0.95 -39.76
C ASN A 23 34.60 -1.24 -38.51
N GLN A 24 35.21 -1.71 -37.41
CA GLN A 24 34.52 -1.90 -36.14
C GLN A 24 34.04 -0.57 -35.56
N LEU A 25 34.88 0.47 -35.56
CA LEU A 25 34.54 1.80 -35.07
C LEU A 25 33.46 2.47 -35.92
N MET A 26 33.62 2.49 -37.25
CA MET A 26 32.67 3.12 -38.17
C MET A 26 31.29 2.43 -38.16
N ASN A 27 31.25 1.12 -37.90
CA ASN A 27 29.99 0.35 -37.80
C ASN A 27 29.49 0.21 -36.34
N HIS A 28 30.13 0.87 -35.36
CA HIS A 28 29.72 0.77 -33.97
C HIS A 28 28.34 1.42 -33.78
N SER A 29 27.33 0.61 -33.47
CA SER A 29 25.92 1.05 -33.39
C SER A 29 25.70 2.20 -32.41
N ASN A 30 26.42 2.20 -31.28
CA ASN A 30 26.24 3.24 -30.26
C ASN A 30 26.73 4.62 -30.73
N MET A 31 27.75 4.67 -31.60
CA MET A 31 28.29 5.93 -32.12
C MET A 31 27.51 6.38 -33.36
N SER A 32 27.20 5.46 -34.27
CA SER A 32 26.54 5.78 -35.54
C SER A 32 25.10 6.29 -35.35
N GLN A 33 24.39 5.85 -34.31
CA GLN A 33 23.04 6.34 -34.00
C GLN A 33 23.00 7.84 -33.71
N TRP A 34 24.03 8.41 -33.07
CA TRP A 34 24.10 9.85 -32.77
C TRP A 34 24.14 10.71 -34.04
N CYS A 35 24.73 10.20 -35.12
CA CYS A 35 24.72 10.89 -36.42
C CYS A 35 23.32 11.04 -37.01
N HIS A 36 22.33 10.31 -36.52
CA HIS A 36 20.94 10.35 -36.98
C HIS A 36 20.01 11.10 -36.04
N VAL A 37 20.54 11.65 -34.93
CA VAL A 37 19.77 12.46 -33.99
C VAL A 37 19.63 13.89 -34.54
N GLU A 38 18.40 14.39 -34.57
CA GLU A 38 18.09 15.77 -35.02
C GLU A 38 18.16 16.74 -33.84
N PHE A 39 19.34 17.31 -33.59
CA PHE A 39 19.61 18.18 -32.44
C PHE A 39 18.73 19.44 -32.39
N ASP A 40 18.37 20.01 -33.55
CA ASP A 40 17.48 21.18 -33.65
C ASP A 40 16.08 20.93 -33.08
N SER A 41 15.62 19.68 -33.07
CA SER A 41 14.31 19.29 -32.55
C SER A 41 14.30 19.06 -31.03
N ILE A 42 15.48 18.99 -30.40
CA ILE A 42 15.63 18.61 -28.99
C ILE A 42 15.65 19.87 -28.13
N ARG A 43 14.76 19.93 -27.14
CA ARG A 43 14.76 21.03 -26.18
C ARG A 43 16.06 21.00 -25.34
N PRO A 44 16.77 22.14 -25.18
CA PRO A 44 18.00 22.20 -24.40
C PRO A 44 17.86 21.69 -22.95
N VAL A 45 16.65 21.78 -22.40
CA VAL A 45 16.35 21.29 -21.05
C VAL A 45 16.52 19.77 -20.94
N VAL A 46 16.22 19.00 -21.99
CA VAL A 46 16.33 17.53 -22.01
C VAL A 46 17.78 17.10 -21.97
N LEU A 47 18.63 17.72 -22.80
CA LEU A 47 20.07 17.46 -22.83
C LEU A 47 20.70 17.79 -21.46
N LYS A 48 20.30 18.91 -20.86
CA LYS A 48 20.74 19.32 -19.52
C LYS A 48 20.27 18.36 -18.43
N GLN A 49 19.02 17.92 -18.48
CA GLN A 49 18.43 16.98 -17.52
C GLN A 49 19.09 15.60 -17.57
N LEU A 50 19.52 15.16 -18.76
CA LEU A 50 20.28 13.94 -18.95
C LEU A 50 21.78 14.10 -18.63
N ASN A 51 22.23 15.31 -18.30
CA ASN A 51 23.62 15.67 -18.04
C ASN A 51 24.54 15.31 -19.22
N LEU A 52 24.07 15.52 -20.45
CA LEU A 52 24.85 15.26 -21.66
C LEU A 52 25.81 16.42 -21.97
N PRO A 53 26.98 16.15 -22.57
CA PRO A 53 27.91 17.19 -23.02
C PRO A 53 27.25 18.21 -23.95
N ASN A 54 27.52 19.51 -23.73
CA ASN A 54 26.93 20.59 -24.52
C ASN A 54 27.43 20.64 -25.97
N ASP A 55 28.55 19.99 -26.28
CA ASP A 55 29.20 20.00 -27.59
C ASP A 55 28.95 18.71 -28.39
N LEU A 56 27.97 17.90 -27.99
CA LEU A 56 27.68 16.61 -28.63
C LEU A 56 27.43 16.71 -30.14
N GLU A 57 26.69 17.73 -30.57
CA GLU A 57 26.40 17.97 -31.99
C GLU A 57 27.69 18.22 -32.79
N ARG A 58 28.61 19.02 -32.22
CA ARG A 58 29.92 19.29 -32.82
C ARG A 58 30.74 18.00 -32.90
N VAL A 59 30.77 17.21 -31.82
CA VAL A 59 31.48 15.92 -31.78
C VAL A 59 30.92 14.94 -32.82
N CYS A 60 29.60 14.88 -33.01
CA CYS A 60 28.96 14.09 -34.06
C CYS A 60 29.44 14.48 -35.46
N SER A 61 29.51 15.79 -35.75
CA SER A 61 30.00 16.29 -37.03
C SER A 61 31.47 15.93 -37.25
N GLU A 62 32.31 16.16 -36.24
CA GLU A 62 33.75 15.85 -36.26
C GLU A 62 33.99 14.35 -36.48
N CYS A 63 33.28 13.47 -35.77
CA CYS A 63 33.35 12.03 -35.96
C CYS A 63 32.94 11.61 -37.37
N ARG A 64 31.87 12.21 -37.93
CA ARG A 64 31.39 11.90 -39.29
C ARG A 64 32.42 12.26 -40.35
N ASP A 65 33.04 13.42 -40.23
CA ASP A 65 34.05 13.88 -41.19
C ASP A 65 35.35 13.06 -41.05
N MET A 66 35.76 12.72 -39.83
CA MET A 66 36.88 11.79 -39.60
C MET A 66 36.59 10.40 -40.18
N ALA A 67 35.38 9.86 -40.00
CA ALA A 67 35.01 8.56 -40.55
C ALA A 67 35.08 8.55 -42.10
N LYS A 68 34.64 9.62 -42.76
CA LYS A 68 34.82 9.77 -44.23
C LYS A 68 36.29 9.81 -44.64
N SER A 69 37.13 10.52 -43.87
CA SER A 69 38.57 10.59 -44.13
C SER A 69 39.26 9.23 -43.97
N VAL A 70 38.90 8.49 -42.91
CA VAL A 70 39.37 7.11 -42.68
C VAL A 70 38.95 6.20 -43.82
N GLN A 71 37.67 6.27 -44.25
CA GLN A 71 37.17 5.48 -45.37
C GLN A 71 37.93 5.76 -46.68
N TYR A 72 38.16 7.03 -47.00
CA TYR A 72 38.96 7.42 -48.17
C TYR A 72 40.38 6.83 -48.13
N HIS A 73 41.06 6.92 -46.99
CA HIS A 73 42.42 6.39 -46.85
C HIS A 73 42.47 4.86 -46.81
N LEU A 74 41.41 4.18 -46.36
CA LEU A 74 41.28 2.73 -46.48
C LEU A 74 41.23 2.30 -47.95
N GLU A 75 40.39 2.95 -48.75
CA GLU A 75 40.26 2.67 -50.19
C GLU A 75 41.56 2.97 -50.95
N GLU A 76 42.23 4.09 -50.62
CA GLU A 76 43.54 4.44 -51.17
C GLU A 76 44.60 3.37 -50.85
N LEU A 77 44.64 2.88 -49.61
CA LEU A 77 45.62 1.89 -49.18
C LEU A 77 45.33 0.47 -49.70
N GLU A 78 44.06 0.12 -49.92
CA GLU A 78 43.70 -1.09 -50.66
C GLU A 78 44.24 -1.06 -52.07
N TYR A 79 44.03 0.05 -52.79
CA TYR A 79 44.54 0.22 -54.13
C TYR A 79 46.07 0.12 -54.19
N ILE A 80 46.78 0.79 -53.26
CA ILE A 80 48.26 0.73 -53.19
C ILE A 80 48.75 -0.70 -52.89
N SER A 81 48.08 -1.41 -51.98
CA SER A 81 48.40 -2.82 -51.67
C SER A 81 48.27 -3.70 -52.91
N ASP A 82 47.16 -3.57 -53.64
CA ASP A 82 46.88 -4.36 -54.84
C ASP A 82 47.82 -4.02 -55.99
N ASP A 83 48.17 -2.73 -56.17
CA ASP A 83 49.16 -2.25 -57.14
C ASP A 83 50.55 -2.84 -56.87
N ILE A 84 51.05 -2.72 -55.64
CA ILE A 84 52.35 -3.30 -55.23
C ILE A 84 52.36 -4.81 -55.44
N ARG A 85 51.28 -5.51 -55.09
CA ARG A 85 51.16 -6.97 -55.27
C ARG A 85 51.17 -7.36 -56.74
N THR A 86 50.45 -6.62 -57.58
CA THR A 86 50.38 -6.84 -59.03
C THR A 86 51.75 -6.63 -59.67
N ASP A 87 52.42 -5.54 -59.30
CA ASP A 87 53.72 -5.18 -59.86
C ASP A 87 54.83 -6.19 -59.52
N ILE A 88 54.79 -6.74 -58.31
CA ILE A 88 55.73 -7.77 -57.86
C ILE A 88 55.46 -9.11 -58.55
N ASN A 89 54.19 -9.50 -58.69
CA ASN A 89 53.81 -10.76 -59.34
C ASN A 89 54.15 -10.77 -60.84
N HIS A 90 53.98 -9.63 -61.52
CA HIS A 90 54.29 -9.49 -62.94
C HIS A 90 55.75 -9.08 -63.22
N LYS A 91 56.57 -8.89 -62.17
CA LYS A 91 57.97 -8.44 -62.26
C LYS A 91 58.12 -7.12 -63.03
N THR A 92 57.12 -6.24 -62.99
CA THR A 92 57.12 -4.94 -63.69
C THR A 92 58.01 -3.89 -63.03
N ILE A 93 58.38 -4.08 -61.76
CA ILE A 93 59.29 -3.20 -61.01
C ILE A 93 60.49 -3.96 -60.45
N ASN A 94 61.61 -3.27 -60.27
CA ASN A 94 62.79 -3.89 -59.67
C ASN A 94 62.67 -4.00 -58.12
N PRO A 95 63.44 -4.89 -57.47
CA PRO A 95 63.28 -5.15 -56.03
C PRO A 95 63.51 -3.93 -55.12
N GLN A 96 64.37 -2.98 -55.52
CA GLN A 96 64.60 -1.75 -54.76
C GLN A 96 63.41 -0.79 -54.85
N GLN A 97 62.80 -0.66 -56.04
CA GLN A 97 61.59 0.13 -56.22
C GLN A 97 60.40 -0.45 -55.45
N ALA A 98 60.27 -1.79 -55.45
CA ALA A 98 59.26 -2.48 -54.65
C ALA A 98 59.44 -2.23 -53.14
N LEU A 99 60.68 -2.22 -52.66
CA LEU A 99 61.00 -1.91 -51.26
C LEU A 99 60.63 -0.47 -50.91
N THR A 100 60.97 0.51 -51.75
CA THR A 100 60.63 1.93 -51.55
C THR A 100 59.11 2.13 -51.49
N ARG A 101 58.35 1.56 -52.43
CA ARG A 101 56.88 1.62 -52.40
C ARG A 101 56.30 0.94 -51.16
N THR A 102 56.88 -0.18 -50.72
CA THR A 102 56.45 -0.86 -49.48
C THR A 102 56.70 -0.01 -48.23
N LEU A 103 57.80 0.75 -48.17
CA LEU A 103 58.09 1.68 -47.08
C LEU A 103 57.13 2.88 -47.08
N GLU A 104 56.78 3.40 -48.26
CA GLU A 104 55.76 4.44 -48.40
C GLU A 104 54.38 3.95 -47.97
N TYR A 105 54.02 2.72 -48.35
CA TYR A 105 52.80 2.04 -47.91
C TYR A 105 52.76 1.86 -46.38
N GLU A 106 53.87 1.42 -45.76
CA GLU A 106 53.99 1.30 -44.30
C GLU A 106 53.82 2.66 -43.59
N LYS A 107 54.41 3.73 -44.15
CA LYS A 107 54.24 5.09 -43.64
C LYS A 107 52.79 5.56 -43.72
N LYS A 108 52.10 5.32 -44.83
CA LYS A 108 50.68 5.64 -44.97
C LYS A 108 49.79 4.81 -44.03
N CYS A 109 50.09 3.53 -43.83
CA CYS A 109 49.42 2.70 -42.82
C CYS A 109 49.57 3.28 -41.41
N THR A 110 50.77 3.78 -41.07
CA THR A 110 51.01 4.46 -39.78
C THR A 110 50.17 5.73 -39.65
N GLY A 111 50.06 6.53 -40.70
CA GLY A 111 49.19 7.71 -40.74
C GLY A 111 47.71 7.35 -40.57
N LEU A 112 47.23 6.31 -41.25
CA LEU A 112 45.86 5.82 -41.07
C LEU A 112 45.62 5.33 -39.64
N SER A 113 46.59 4.63 -39.04
CA SER A 113 46.47 4.18 -37.64
C SER A 113 46.30 5.35 -36.67
N GLN A 114 46.97 6.49 -36.91
CA GLN A 114 46.80 7.70 -36.10
C GLN A 114 45.41 8.32 -36.29
N LEU A 115 44.90 8.36 -37.53
CA LEU A 115 43.54 8.84 -37.81
C LEU A 115 42.48 7.95 -37.16
N VAL A 116 42.66 6.63 -37.17
CA VAL A 116 41.76 5.68 -36.49
C VAL A 116 41.78 5.92 -34.98
N GLN A 117 42.94 6.18 -34.37
CA GLN A 117 43.03 6.52 -32.95
C GLN A 117 42.32 7.84 -32.65
N GLN A 118 42.49 8.86 -33.48
CA GLN A 118 41.79 10.14 -33.33
C GLN A 118 40.27 9.98 -33.46
N LEU A 119 39.80 9.13 -34.38
CA LEU A 119 38.39 8.79 -34.53
C LEU A 119 37.85 8.10 -33.27
N GLU A 120 38.62 7.17 -32.68
CA GLU A 120 38.26 6.51 -31.42
C GLU A 120 38.17 7.52 -30.27
N ASP A 121 39.18 8.39 -30.12
CA ASP A 121 39.23 9.40 -29.06
C ASP A 121 38.08 10.41 -29.19
N THR A 122 37.75 10.82 -30.42
CA THR A 122 36.63 11.72 -30.72
C THR A 122 35.28 11.02 -30.54
N GLY A 123 35.19 9.72 -30.79
CA GLY A 123 33.98 8.92 -30.65
C GLY A 123 33.66 8.49 -29.21
N ARG A 124 34.66 8.46 -28.32
CA ARG A 124 34.47 8.05 -26.91
C ARG A 124 33.36 8.83 -26.19
N PRO A 125 33.29 10.18 -26.25
CA PRO A 125 32.17 10.93 -25.65
C PRO A 125 30.78 10.51 -26.17
N LEU A 126 30.65 10.07 -27.42
CA LEU A 126 29.39 9.59 -27.98
C LEU A 126 28.99 8.24 -27.40
N ALA A 127 29.95 7.32 -27.22
CA ALA A 127 29.72 6.04 -26.57
C ALA A 127 29.34 6.22 -25.09
N ASP A 128 30.06 7.08 -24.36
CA ASP A 128 29.75 7.37 -22.95
C ASP A 128 28.35 7.99 -22.79
N SER A 129 28.00 8.91 -23.69
CA SER A 129 26.68 9.55 -23.71
C SER A 129 25.55 8.57 -24.06
N TYR A 130 25.82 7.58 -24.92
CA TYR A 130 24.87 6.52 -25.23
C TYR A 130 24.51 5.72 -23.98
N GLU A 131 25.53 5.27 -23.23
CA GLU A 131 25.33 4.53 -21.97
C GLU A 131 24.62 5.40 -20.91
N GLN A 132 24.92 6.70 -20.88
CA GLN A 132 24.26 7.64 -19.99
C GLN A 132 22.76 7.78 -20.29
N VAL A 133 22.38 7.85 -21.57
CA VAL A 133 20.96 7.86 -21.99
C VAL A 133 20.27 6.56 -21.60
N LEU A 134 20.91 5.41 -21.84
CA LEU A 134 20.32 4.11 -21.46
C LEU A 134 20.16 3.96 -19.95
N THR A 135 21.14 4.44 -19.17
CA THR A 135 21.05 4.45 -17.71
C THR A 135 19.92 5.36 -17.23
N ALA A 136 19.68 6.47 -17.93
CA ALA A 136 18.59 7.39 -17.62
C ALA A 136 17.21 6.88 -18.05
N LEU A 137 17.14 5.91 -18.98
CA LEU A 137 15.92 5.23 -19.44
C LEU A 137 15.41 4.18 -18.44
N ASN A 138 15.30 4.58 -17.18
CA ASN A 138 14.59 3.82 -16.17
C ASN A 138 13.53 4.71 -15.51
N PHE A 139 12.47 4.09 -15.03
CA PHE A 139 11.31 4.80 -14.51
C PHE A 139 11.64 5.72 -13.33
N ASP A 140 12.49 5.27 -12.40
CA ASP A 140 12.88 6.05 -11.22
C ASP A 140 13.66 7.32 -11.59
N THR A 141 14.56 7.23 -12.57
CA THR A 141 15.30 8.39 -13.08
C THR A 141 14.34 9.35 -13.77
N LEU A 142 13.45 8.84 -14.63
CA LEU A 142 12.50 9.68 -15.36
C LEU A 142 11.49 10.36 -14.45
N ILE A 143 11.05 9.73 -13.36
CA ILE A 143 10.27 10.37 -12.29
C ILE A 143 11.03 11.56 -11.72
N LYS A 144 12.29 11.39 -11.33
CA LYS A 144 13.12 12.48 -10.77
C LYS A 144 13.27 13.63 -11.76
N LEU A 145 13.46 13.33 -13.04
CA LEU A 145 13.56 14.36 -14.08
C LEU A 145 12.23 15.10 -14.27
N SER A 146 11.09 14.38 -14.19
CA SER A 146 9.75 14.97 -14.35
C SER A 146 9.37 15.98 -13.27
N GLN A 147 9.97 15.92 -12.08
CA GLN A 147 9.83 16.94 -11.04
C GLN A 147 10.27 18.33 -11.54
N THR A 148 11.25 18.37 -12.45
CA THR A 148 11.84 19.61 -12.99
C THR A 148 11.28 19.99 -14.35
N ALA A 149 10.20 19.35 -14.81
CA ALA A 149 9.60 19.65 -16.11
C ALA A 149 9.00 21.08 -16.14
N PRO A 150 9.08 21.82 -17.26
CA PRO A 150 8.68 23.23 -17.34
C PRO A 150 7.25 23.57 -16.89
N ASP A 151 6.31 22.64 -17.06
CA ASP A 151 4.88 22.82 -16.79
C ASP A 151 4.43 22.20 -15.46
N VAL A 152 5.37 21.64 -14.68
CA VAL A 152 5.11 20.95 -13.42
C VAL A 152 5.50 21.86 -12.26
N LYS A 153 4.54 22.10 -11.35
CA LYS A 153 4.83 22.79 -10.09
C LYS A 153 5.38 21.78 -9.09
N GLU A 154 6.55 22.05 -8.54
CA GLU A 154 7.27 21.12 -7.66
C GLU A 154 6.41 20.63 -6.48
N GLY A 155 5.73 21.53 -5.75
CA GLY A 155 4.87 21.13 -4.62
C GLY A 155 3.74 20.18 -5.03
N ILE A 156 3.05 20.49 -6.13
CA ILE A 156 1.98 19.66 -6.71
C ILE A 156 2.50 18.25 -7.04
N PHE A 157 3.67 18.20 -7.66
CA PHE A 157 4.30 16.94 -8.03
C PHE A 157 4.68 16.11 -6.80
N LEU A 158 5.27 16.73 -5.78
CA LEU A 158 5.69 16.01 -4.57
C LEU A 158 4.50 15.40 -3.83
N ASP A 159 3.40 16.14 -3.68
CA ASP A 159 2.18 15.63 -3.06
C ASP A 159 1.54 14.52 -3.90
N GLY A 160 1.45 14.72 -5.22
CA GLY A 160 0.96 13.70 -6.14
C GLY A 160 1.83 12.43 -6.13
N TYR A 161 3.15 12.58 -6.07
CA TYR A 161 4.10 11.48 -6.01
C TYR A 161 3.99 10.71 -4.69
N ARG A 162 3.77 11.41 -3.57
CA ARG A 162 3.50 10.80 -2.27
C ARG A 162 2.27 9.90 -2.32
N ILE A 163 1.16 10.39 -2.88
CA ILE A 163 -0.09 9.62 -3.06
C ILE A 163 0.14 8.44 -4.02
N TYR A 164 0.85 8.66 -5.12
CA TYR A 164 1.22 7.61 -6.07
C TYR A 164 1.90 6.44 -5.35
N LEU A 165 2.93 6.70 -4.54
CA LEU A 165 3.68 5.68 -3.79
C LEU A 165 2.80 4.89 -2.81
N ILE A 166 1.87 5.56 -2.13
CA ILE A 166 0.93 4.91 -1.20
C ILE A 166 0.05 3.89 -1.93
N VAL A 167 -0.36 4.19 -3.17
CA VAL A 167 -1.30 3.37 -3.94
C VAL A 167 -0.60 2.31 -4.80
N THR A 168 0.60 2.58 -5.33
CA THR A 168 1.34 1.61 -6.18
C THR A 168 2.12 0.57 -5.42
N GLU A 169 2.28 0.74 -4.12
CA GLU A 169 3.05 -0.17 -3.29
C GLU A 169 4.54 -0.24 -3.67
N GLU A 170 5.07 0.75 -4.40
CA GLU A 170 6.49 0.82 -4.72
C GLU A 170 7.32 1.11 -3.46
N ASP A 171 8.39 0.36 -3.26
CA ASP A 171 9.31 0.58 -2.14
C ASP A 171 10.13 1.84 -2.41
N ASN A 172 9.87 2.89 -1.63
CA ASN A 172 10.71 4.07 -1.60
C ASN A 172 11.28 4.26 -0.19
N SER A 173 12.60 4.10 -0.06
CA SER A 173 13.35 4.33 1.18
C SER A 173 13.17 5.73 1.80
N ARG A 174 12.60 6.69 1.05
CA ARG A 174 12.34 8.06 1.50
C ARG A 174 10.92 8.31 1.97
N ASN A 175 9.95 7.44 1.69
CA ASN A 175 8.58 7.62 2.14
C ASN A 175 8.31 6.75 3.38
N ASN A 176 7.96 7.39 4.49
CA ASN A 176 7.58 6.72 5.73
C ASN A 176 6.08 6.44 5.82
N ASP A 177 5.29 6.88 4.84
CA ASP A 177 3.87 6.61 4.83
C ASP A 177 3.60 5.14 4.56
N GLU A 178 2.61 4.60 5.26
CA GLU A 178 2.15 3.25 4.99
C GLU A 178 1.39 3.15 3.66
N LYS A 179 1.59 2.02 2.99
CA LYS A 179 0.92 1.68 1.72
C LYS A 179 -0.54 1.33 1.97
N LEU A 180 -1.40 1.59 0.98
CA LEU A 180 -2.84 1.26 1.05
C LEU A 180 -3.10 -0.23 1.35
N SER A 181 -2.23 -1.13 0.86
CA SER A 181 -2.32 -2.57 1.15
C SER A 181 -2.05 -2.92 2.61
N ALA A 182 -1.21 -2.15 3.32
CA ALA A 182 -0.96 -2.34 4.74
C ALA A 182 -2.21 -2.00 5.58
N PHE A 183 -2.91 -0.91 5.23
CA PHE A 183 -4.19 -0.55 5.83
C PHE A 183 -5.24 -1.65 5.64
N ALA A 184 -5.41 -2.13 4.40
CA ALA A 184 -6.35 -3.20 4.08
C ALA A 184 -6.00 -4.51 4.82
N ALA A 185 -4.72 -4.88 4.88
CA ALA A 185 -4.25 -6.06 5.60
C ALA A 185 -4.52 -5.96 7.11
N LYS A 186 -4.28 -4.79 7.72
CA LYS A 186 -4.59 -4.55 9.13
C LYS A 186 -6.10 -4.62 9.41
N ALA A 187 -6.92 -4.03 8.55
CA ALA A 187 -8.38 -4.11 8.67
C ALA A 187 -8.87 -5.57 8.59
N ALA A 188 -8.38 -6.36 7.63
CA ALA A 188 -8.72 -7.77 7.49
C ALA A 188 -8.28 -8.61 8.71
N ARG A 189 -7.07 -8.36 9.24
CA ARG A 189 -6.58 -9.00 10.47
C ARG A 189 -7.49 -8.68 11.65
N LEU A 190 -7.85 -7.40 11.83
CA LEU A 190 -8.72 -6.97 12.94
C LEU A 190 -10.14 -7.53 12.82
N GLU A 191 -10.70 -7.61 11.61
CA GLU A 191 -11.99 -8.25 11.36
C GLU A 191 -11.97 -9.70 11.85
N SER A 192 -11.00 -10.49 11.39
CA SER A 192 -10.84 -11.90 11.80
C SER A 192 -10.70 -12.04 13.31
N LEU A 193 -9.93 -11.17 13.96
CA LEU A 193 -9.77 -11.18 15.41
C LEU A 193 -11.08 -10.85 16.14
N LEU A 194 -11.86 -9.87 15.68
CA LEU A 194 -13.14 -9.50 16.30
C LEU A 194 -14.24 -10.53 16.08
N GLU A 195 -14.28 -11.21 14.93
CA GLU A 195 -15.22 -12.30 14.68
C GLU A 195 -15.06 -13.45 15.67
N THR A 196 -13.84 -13.71 16.17
CA THR A 196 -13.63 -14.70 17.25
C THR A 196 -14.19 -14.24 18.60
N VAL A 197 -14.24 -12.93 18.84
CA VAL A 197 -14.73 -12.32 20.09
C VAL A 197 -16.27 -12.22 20.10
N GLU A 198 -16.92 -12.17 18.93
CA GLU A 198 -18.39 -12.08 18.78
C GLU A 198 -19.14 -13.25 19.45
N LYS A 199 -18.45 -14.36 19.74
CA LYS A 199 -19.00 -15.54 20.44
C LYS A 199 -18.43 -15.66 21.85
N PRO A 200 -18.66 -14.69 22.76
CA PRO A 200 -18.15 -14.81 24.11
C PRO A 200 -18.87 -15.94 24.83
N ASP A 201 -18.10 -16.79 25.50
CA ASP A 201 -18.64 -17.78 26.45
C ASP A 201 -19.13 -17.05 27.71
N LEU A 202 -20.29 -16.39 27.59
CA LEU A 202 -20.96 -15.56 28.59
C LEU A 202 -22.48 -15.75 28.48
N PRO A 203 -23.20 -15.95 29.59
CA PRO A 203 -24.64 -16.24 29.56
C PRO A 203 -25.49 -14.98 29.32
N GLY A 204 -26.65 -15.20 28.69
CA GLY A 204 -27.75 -14.25 28.59
C GLY A 204 -27.34 -12.86 28.08
N LEU A 205 -27.78 -11.84 28.82
CA LEU A 205 -27.59 -10.43 28.41
C LEU A 205 -26.13 -10.02 28.41
N SER A 206 -25.29 -10.64 29.24
CA SER A 206 -23.87 -10.31 29.30
C SER A 206 -23.15 -10.64 27.99
N GLY A 207 -23.41 -11.82 27.43
CA GLY A 207 -22.92 -12.18 26.10
C GLY A 207 -23.53 -11.30 25.01
N ALA A 208 -24.83 -11.03 25.07
CA ALA A 208 -25.53 -10.23 24.06
C ALA A 208 -25.02 -8.77 23.97
N ILE A 209 -24.75 -8.11 25.11
CA ILE A 209 -24.24 -6.73 25.15
C ILE A 209 -22.82 -6.65 24.57
N VAL A 210 -21.96 -7.62 24.88
CA VAL A 210 -20.60 -7.68 24.31
C VAL A 210 -20.66 -7.93 22.81
N ALA A 211 -21.42 -8.95 22.38
CA ALA A 211 -21.59 -9.28 20.98
C ALA A 211 -22.15 -8.09 20.18
N HIS A 212 -23.11 -7.34 20.73
CA HIS A 212 -23.66 -6.14 20.09
C HIS A 212 -22.61 -5.05 19.85
N ASN A 213 -21.76 -4.77 20.85
CA ASN A 213 -20.70 -3.78 20.69
C ASN A 213 -19.59 -4.25 19.72
N VAL A 214 -19.22 -5.53 19.78
CA VAL A 214 -18.29 -6.13 18.79
C VAL A 214 -18.86 -6.00 17.38
N LYS A 215 -20.16 -6.30 17.19
CA LYS A 215 -20.84 -6.17 15.91
C LYS A 215 -20.85 -4.74 15.38
N LYS A 216 -21.04 -3.74 16.24
CA LYS A 216 -20.92 -2.32 15.84
C LYS A 216 -19.52 -2.02 15.30
N VAL A 217 -18.47 -2.48 15.99
CA VAL A 217 -17.09 -2.27 15.54
C VAL A 217 -16.78 -3.03 14.25
N LEU A 218 -17.31 -4.24 14.08
CA LEU A 218 -17.20 -5.00 12.83
C LEU A 218 -17.83 -4.26 11.63
N VAL A 219 -18.97 -3.58 11.83
CA VAL A 219 -19.56 -2.73 10.78
C VAL A 219 -18.60 -1.61 10.38
N VAL A 220 -17.93 -0.97 11.35
CA VAL A 220 -16.93 0.08 11.08
C VAL A 220 -15.75 -0.46 10.28
N ILE A 221 -15.23 -1.65 10.62
CA ILE A 221 -14.15 -2.28 9.83
C ILE A 221 -14.58 -2.53 8.39
N ARG A 222 -15.82 -2.99 8.17
CA ARG A 222 -16.34 -3.23 6.81
C ARG A 222 -16.43 -1.93 6.02
N THR A 223 -16.83 -0.83 6.65
CA THR A 223 -16.80 0.51 6.03
C THR A 223 -15.37 0.91 5.65
N LEU A 224 -14.39 0.70 6.52
CA LEU A 224 -12.98 0.97 6.20
C LEU A 224 -12.45 0.12 5.03
N LYS A 225 -12.81 -1.16 4.98
CA LYS A 225 -12.42 -2.04 3.87
C LYS A 225 -13.02 -1.58 2.55
N ALA A 226 -14.31 -1.24 2.54
CA ALA A 226 -14.97 -0.67 1.37
C ALA A 226 -14.28 0.61 0.91
N PHE A 227 -13.95 1.51 1.85
CA PHE A 227 -13.17 2.71 1.56
C PHE A 227 -11.83 2.40 0.87
N PHE A 228 -11.03 1.47 1.40
CA PHE A 228 -9.75 1.11 0.76
C PHE A 228 -9.91 0.51 -0.65
N ASP A 229 -10.95 -0.30 -0.85
CA ASP A 229 -11.28 -0.86 -2.18
C ASP A 229 -11.72 0.24 -3.16
N ASP A 230 -12.55 1.18 -2.70
CA ASP A 230 -13.04 2.32 -3.50
C ASP A 230 -11.89 3.27 -3.86
N THR A 231 -11.01 3.60 -2.90
CA THR A 231 -9.78 4.37 -3.15
C THR A 231 -8.93 3.70 -4.24
N LYS A 232 -8.73 2.38 -4.17
CA LYS A 232 -7.95 1.65 -5.17
C LYS A 232 -8.60 1.73 -6.56
N LEU A 233 -9.92 1.62 -6.65
CA LEU A 233 -10.66 1.74 -7.90
C LEU A 233 -10.58 3.15 -8.48
N GLU A 234 -10.63 4.18 -7.64
CA GLU A 234 -10.56 5.57 -8.04
C GLU A 234 -9.23 5.96 -8.71
N PHE A 235 -8.13 5.33 -8.30
CA PHE A 235 -6.81 5.56 -8.90
C PHE A 235 -6.52 4.69 -10.12
N LYS A 236 -7.37 3.70 -10.44
CA LYS A 236 -7.11 2.71 -11.49
C LYS A 236 -6.73 3.32 -12.84
N ASP A 237 -7.44 4.35 -13.28
CA ASP A 237 -7.18 4.99 -14.57
C ASP A 237 -5.84 5.75 -14.57
N LYS A 238 -5.52 6.44 -13.47
CA LYS A 238 -4.24 7.16 -13.31
C LYS A 238 -3.06 6.19 -13.25
N LEU A 239 -3.22 5.08 -12.53
CA LEU A 239 -2.24 4.00 -12.48
C LEU A 239 -2.01 3.40 -13.87
N THR A 240 -3.08 3.14 -14.62
CA THR A 240 -3.00 2.59 -15.98
C THR A 240 -2.25 3.55 -16.93
N ALA A 241 -2.43 4.86 -16.79
CA ALA A 241 -1.68 5.85 -17.56
C ALA A 241 -0.18 5.81 -17.25
N VAL A 242 0.18 5.73 -15.96
CA VAL A 242 1.59 5.60 -15.53
C VAL A 242 2.18 4.25 -15.99
N ASP A 243 1.44 3.15 -15.89
CA ASP A 243 1.88 1.83 -16.35
C ASP A 243 2.08 1.77 -17.87
N THR A 244 1.30 2.54 -18.63
CA THR A 244 1.49 2.69 -20.08
C THR A 244 2.83 3.35 -20.37
N ILE A 245 3.19 4.40 -19.62
CA ILE A 245 4.50 5.05 -19.73
C ILE A 245 5.62 4.11 -19.31
N LYS A 246 5.46 3.33 -18.23
CA LYS A 246 6.43 2.29 -17.84
C LYS A 246 6.70 1.31 -18.98
N LYS A 247 5.64 0.80 -19.62
CA LYS A 247 5.76 -0.12 -20.77
C LYS A 247 6.44 0.55 -21.97
N GLU A 248 6.15 1.82 -22.23
CA GLU A 248 6.81 2.61 -23.27
C GLU A 248 8.32 2.72 -23.00
N ILE A 249 8.71 3.05 -21.75
CA ILE A 249 10.11 3.12 -21.32
C ILE A 249 10.80 1.75 -21.47
N THR A 250 10.18 0.67 -20.99
CA THR A 250 10.72 -0.69 -21.14
C THR A 250 10.93 -1.05 -22.61
N THR A 251 9.98 -0.72 -23.49
CA THR A 251 10.08 -0.98 -24.93
C THR A 251 11.25 -0.22 -25.57
N LEU A 252 11.45 1.05 -25.17
CA LEU A 252 12.57 1.86 -25.62
C LEU A 252 13.92 1.32 -25.13
N PHE A 253 13.96 0.78 -23.92
CA PHE A 253 15.16 0.17 -23.35
C PHE A 253 15.53 -1.16 -24.03
N GLU A 254 14.54 -2.02 -24.30
CA GLU A 254 14.76 -3.33 -24.95
C GLU A 254 15.24 -3.20 -26.40
N ASN A 255 14.82 -2.14 -27.11
CA ASN A 255 15.19 -1.89 -28.50
C ASN A 255 15.73 -0.44 -28.66
N PRO A 256 16.95 -0.17 -28.18
CA PRO A 256 17.46 1.19 -28.10
C PRO A 256 17.71 1.77 -29.49
N ASN A 257 17.04 2.89 -29.76
CA ASN A 257 17.18 3.68 -30.98
C ASN A 257 17.21 5.17 -30.61
N LEU A 258 18.42 5.74 -30.46
CA LEU A 258 18.61 7.12 -29.99
C LEU A 258 17.81 8.17 -30.78
N PRO A 259 17.79 8.15 -32.13
CA PRO A 259 16.95 9.03 -32.93
C PRO A 259 15.45 9.02 -32.56
N LYS A 260 14.94 7.93 -32.00
CA LYS A 260 13.56 7.85 -31.50
C LYS A 260 13.44 8.18 -30.02
N ILE A 261 14.40 7.71 -29.22
CA ILE A 261 14.44 7.90 -27.77
C ILE A 261 14.52 9.38 -27.43
N ILE A 262 15.54 10.08 -27.95
CA ILE A 262 15.86 11.44 -27.48
C ILE A 262 14.70 12.42 -27.74
N PRO A 263 14.05 12.43 -28.91
CA PRO A 263 12.88 13.28 -29.12
C PRO A 263 11.66 12.85 -28.28
N SER A 264 11.53 11.57 -27.94
CA SER A 264 10.39 11.06 -27.17
C SER A 264 10.55 11.31 -25.66
N LEU A 265 11.77 11.37 -25.15
CA LEU A 265 12.07 11.57 -23.72
C LEU A 265 11.40 12.82 -23.17
N ASP A 266 11.43 13.91 -23.94
CA ASP A 266 10.83 15.17 -23.57
C ASP A 266 9.33 15.04 -23.26
N LYS A 267 8.62 14.39 -24.19
CA LYS A 267 7.20 14.10 -24.07
C LYS A 267 6.92 13.14 -22.92
N ILE A 268 7.75 12.10 -22.74
CA ILE A 268 7.61 11.14 -21.64
C ILE A 268 7.76 11.84 -20.29
N ILE A 269 8.80 12.65 -20.11
CA ILE A 269 9.07 13.40 -18.88
C ILE A 269 7.91 14.35 -18.55
N GLN A 270 7.41 15.09 -19.53
CA GLN A 270 6.24 15.97 -19.33
C GLN A 270 4.97 15.21 -19.00
N THR A 271 4.68 14.14 -19.74
CA THR A 271 3.45 13.36 -19.58
C THR A 271 3.45 12.63 -18.23
N LEU A 272 4.59 12.08 -17.83
CA LEU A 272 4.79 11.47 -16.52
C LEU A 272 4.62 12.51 -15.40
N GLY A 273 5.27 13.68 -15.53
CA GLY A 273 5.15 14.75 -14.55
C GLY A 273 3.71 15.24 -14.37
N LYS A 274 2.96 15.33 -15.47
CA LYS A 274 1.53 15.64 -15.44
C LYS A 274 0.71 14.55 -14.75
N HIS A 275 0.88 13.28 -15.14
CA HIS A 275 0.11 12.18 -14.55
C HIS A 275 0.40 11.99 -13.07
N ILE A 276 1.65 12.15 -12.63
CA ILE A 276 1.99 12.13 -11.20
C ILE A 276 1.34 13.31 -10.48
N SER A 277 1.40 14.52 -11.05
CA SER A 277 0.73 15.70 -10.50
C SER A 277 -0.79 15.53 -10.38
N GLU A 278 -1.42 14.77 -11.28
CA GLU A 278 -2.87 14.50 -11.25
C GLU A 278 -3.32 13.70 -10.00
N PHE A 279 -2.41 12.98 -9.33
CA PHE A 279 -2.71 12.33 -8.05
C PHE A 279 -3.01 13.36 -6.95
N GLN A 280 -2.44 14.57 -7.01
CA GLN A 280 -2.70 15.62 -6.01
C GLN A 280 -4.17 16.06 -5.98
N TYR A 281 -4.91 15.98 -7.08
CA TYR A 281 -6.35 16.30 -7.07
C TYR A 281 -7.17 15.38 -6.14
N LYS A 282 -6.53 14.35 -5.58
CA LYS A 282 -7.06 13.42 -4.58
C LYS A 282 -6.33 13.52 -3.24
N GLU A 283 -5.73 14.67 -2.91
CA GLU A 283 -5.01 14.91 -1.66
C GLU A 283 -5.85 14.69 -0.40
N HIS A 284 -7.18 14.91 -0.47
CA HIS A 284 -8.10 14.60 0.64
C HIS A 284 -8.01 13.13 1.12
N ILE A 285 -7.58 12.21 0.24
CA ILE A 285 -7.38 10.81 0.59
C ILE A 285 -6.25 10.65 1.62
N LEU A 286 -5.27 11.56 1.68
CA LEU A 286 -4.25 11.54 2.74
C LEU A 286 -4.85 11.84 4.11
N ASP A 287 -5.78 12.79 4.20
CA ASP A 287 -6.49 13.13 5.45
C ASP A 287 -7.44 11.98 5.86
N GLU A 288 -8.10 11.35 4.89
CA GLU A 288 -8.93 10.17 5.11
C GLU A 288 -8.10 8.97 5.55
N LEU A 289 -6.95 8.69 4.92
CA LEU A 289 -6.03 7.64 5.35
C LEU A 289 -5.46 7.89 6.75
N GLN A 290 -5.22 9.15 7.11
CA GLN A 290 -4.86 9.51 8.48
C GLN A 290 -6.00 9.17 9.45
N THR A 291 -7.24 9.51 9.12
CA THR A 291 -8.41 9.18 9.95
C THR A 291 -8.60 7.65 10.04
N ALA A 292 -8.29 6.92 8.96
CA ALA A 292 -8.41 5.46 8.89
C ALA A 292 -7.37 4.81 9.80
N SER A 293 -6.16 5.35 9.81
CA SER A 293 -5.07 4.97 10.71
C SER A 293 -5.51 5.07 12.18
N GLU A 294 -6.04 6.24 12.57
CA GLU A 294 -6.52 6.47 13.94
C GLU A 294 -7.65 5.49 14.31
N LEU A 295 -8.58 5.27 13.38
CA LEU A 295 -9.70 4.36 13.59
C LEU A 295 -9.24 2.90 13.74
N LEU A 296 -8.30 2.44 12.90
CA LEU A 296 -7.70 1.11 13.02
C LEU A 296 -6.94 0.94 14.34
N HIS A 297 -6.29 1.99 14.84
CA HIS A 297 -5.64 1.97 16.15
C HIS A 297 -6.66 1.83 17.30
N ASP A 298 -7.74 2.62 17.27
CA ASP A 298 -8.80 2.55 18.28
C ASP A 298 -9.50 1.18 18.26
N ILE A 299 -9.75 0.63 17.08
CA ILE A 299 -10.32 -0.71 16.90
C ILE A 299 -9.39 -1.80 17.44
N ASN A 300 -8.09 -1.71 17.17
CA ASN A 300 -7.10 -2.63 17.72
C ASN A 300 -7.06 -2.57 19.26
N THR A 301 -7.14 -1.36 19.82
CA THR A 301 -7.22 -1.13 21.27
C THR A 301 -8.48 -1.78 21.85
N PHE A 302 -9.64 -1.54 21.23
CA PHE A 302 -10.90 -2.16 21.63
C PHE A 302 -10.81 -3.69 21.61
N GLN A 303 -10.34 -4.26 20.50
CA GLN A 303 -10.19 -5.71 20.32
C GLN A 303 -9.28 -6.30 21.41
N SER A 304 -8.14 -5.67 21.66
CA SER A 304 -7.17 -6.13 22.65
C SER A 304 -7.73 -6.08 24.06
N VAL A 305 -8.31 -4.96 24.47
CA VAL A 305 -8.87 -4.76 25.82
C VAL A 305 -10.04 -5.72 26.08
N ILE A 306 -10.95 -5.86 25.10
CA ILE A 306 -12.08 -6.80 25.22
C ILE A 306 -11.56 -8.21 25.45
N ARG A 307 -10.59 -8.66 24.63
CA ARG A 307 -10.08 -10.03 24.67
C ARG A 307 -9.22 -10.32 25.90
N GLN A 308 -8.32 -9.41 26.26
CA GLN A 308 -7.25 -9.69 27.23
C GLN A 308 -7.64 -9.36 28.68
N ALA A 309 -8.53 -8.40 28.91
CA ALA A 309 -8.86 -7.95 30.26
C ALA A 309 -10.36 -7.98 30.54
N PHE A 310 -11.15 -7.28 29.72
CA PHE A 310 -12.57 -7.06 30.03
C PHE A 310 -13.39 -8.37 30.11
N LEU A 311 -13.22 -9.30 29.15
CA LEU A 311 -13.96 -10.57 29.17
C LEU A 311 -13.64 -11.42 30.41
N GLN A 312 -12.40 -11.38 30.88
CA GLN A 312 -12.00 -12.08 32.09
C GLN A 312 -12.68 -11.49 33.32
N ASP A 313 -12.62 -10.16 33.47
CA ASP A 313 -13.24 -9.45 34.60
C ASP A 313 -14.77 -9.61 34.59
N LEU A 314 -15.40 -9.55 33.41
CA LEU A 314 -16.83 -9.77 33.28
C LEU A 314 -17.22 -11.20 33.66
N ARG A 315 -16.46 -12.22 33.22
CA ARG A 315 -16.69 -13.61 33.65
C ARG A 315 -16.58 -13.76 35.16
N GLN A 316 -15.55 -13.15 35.76
CA GLN A 316 -15.39 -13.18 37.21
C GLN A 316 -16.59 -12.54 37.92
N GLN A 317 -17.08 -11.40 37.45
CA GLN A 317 -18.25 -10.71 38.02
C GLN A 317 -19.56 -11.48 37.84
N VAL A 318 -19.72 -12.23 36.75
CA VAL A 318 -20.93 -13.01 36.47
C VAL A 318 -20.93 -14.34 37.24
N GLN A 319 -19.77 -14.96 37.44
CA GLN A 319 -19.65 -16.29 38.05
C GLN A 319 -19.38 -16.27 39.56
N SER A 320 -18.80 -15.18 40.10
CA SER A 320 -18.44 -15.14 41.53
C SER A 320 -19.68 -14.96 42.40
N PRO A 321 -19.93 -15.84 43.40
CA PRO A 321 -21.02 -15.66 44.35
C PRO A 321 -20.93 -14.31 45.08
N GLY A 322 -22.05 -13.60 45.19
CA GLY A 322 -22.13 -12.28 45.84
C GLY A 322 -21.62 -11.11 44.99
N ALA A 323 -21.14 -11.34 43.76
CA ALA A 323 -20.70 -10.26 42.88
C ALA A 323 -21.89 -9.46 42.32
N ALA A 324 -21.65 -8.18 42.00
CA ALA A 324 -22.71 -7.24 41.61
C ALA A 324 -23.39 -7.57 40.27
N LEU A 325 -22.72 -8.35 39.42
CA LEU A 325 -23.22 -8.83 38.12
C LEU A 325 -23.55 -10.32 38.13
N ASN A 326 -23.50 -10.99 39.29
CA ASN A 326 -23.84 -12.39 39.36
C ASN A 326 -25.38 -12.54 39.30
N PRO A 327 -25.93 -13.30 38.33
CA PRO A 327 -27.38 -13.45 38.16
C PRO A 327 -28.11 -13.97 39.40
N GLU A 328 -27.49 -14.88 40.15
CA GLU A 328 -28.07 -15.42 41.39
C GLU A 328 -28.13 -14.37 42.50
N THR A 329 -27.10 -13.54 42.63
CA THR A 329 -27.06 -12.45 43.60
C THR A 329 -28.16 -11.42 43.31
N ILE A 330 -28.39 -11.12 42.04
CA ILE A 330 -29.47 -10.21 41.62
C ILE A 330 -30.84 -10.87 41.82
N SER A 331 -30.99 -12.16 41.51
CA SER A 331 -32.26 -12.86 41.67
C SER A 331 -32.68 -12.96 43.14
N VAL A 332 -31.75 -13.24 44.05
CA VAL A 332 -31.99 -13.24 45.50
C VAL A 332 -32.46 -11.87 45.97
N ALA A 333 -31.72 -10.80 45.62
CA ALA A 333 -32.11 -9.45 46.00
C ALA A 333 -33.49 -9.05 45.46
N LYS A 334 -33.84 -9.44 44.22
CA LYS A 334 -35.13 -9.13 43.61
C LYS A 334 -36.28 -9.97 44.15
N ALA A 335 -36.03 -11.22 44.54
CA ALA A 335 -37.03 -12.07 45.19
C ALA A 335 -37.32 -11.57 46.62
N ASP A 336 -36.29 -11.25 47.40
CA ASP A 336 -36.43 -10.66 48.74
C ASP A 336 -37.22 -9.34 48.66
N GLU A 337 -36.86 -8.43 47.75
CA GLU A 337 -37.62 -7.18 47.50
C GLU A 337 -39.11 -7.42 47.19
N PHE A 338 -39.48 -8.57 46.60
CA PHE A 338 -40.86 -8.89 46.28
C PHE A 338 -41.67 -9.34 47.50
N PHE A 339 -41.06 -10.11 48.41
CA PHE A 339 -41.70 -10.68 49.60
C PHE A 339 -41.54 -9.82 50.87
N SER A 340 -40.56 -8.92 50.89
CA SER A 340 -40.26 -8.04 52.02
C SER A 340 -41.08 -6.74 52.05
N GLY A 341 -41.17 -6.14 53.24
CA GLY A 341 -41.89 -4.90 53.51
C GLY A 341 -43.43 -5.04 53.55
N PHE A 342 -44.13 -3.92 53.77
CA PHE A 342 -45.59 -3.91 53.95
C PHE A 342 -46.35 -4.48 52.74
N PHE A 343 -45.94 -4.11 51.52
CA PHE A 343 -46.55 -4.66 50.30
C PHE A 343 -46.18 -6.13 50.07
N GLY A 344 -44.98 -6.56 50.46
CA GLY A 344 -44.56 -7.96 50.42
C GLY A 344 -45.38 -8.83 51.37
N LEU A 345 -45.68 -8.35 52.58
CA LEU A 345 -46.60 -9.01 53.51
C LEU A 345 -48.00 -9.18 52.91
N ILE A 346 -48.55 -8.13 52.27
CA ILE A 346 -49.85 -8.22 51.59
C ILE A 346 -49.81 -9.27 50.46
N ARG A 347 -48.75 -9.31 49.66
CA ARG A 347 -48.58 -10.33 48.59
C ARG A 347 -48.49 -11.73 49.18
N THR A 348 -47.75 -11.91 50.27
CA THR A 348 -47.61 -13.20 50.96
C THR A 348 -48.95 -13.71 51.47
N VAL A 349 -49.76 -12.86 52.11
CA VAL A 349 -51.11 -13.22 52.54
C VAL A 349 -52.00 -13.59 51.35
N LYS A 350 -51.97 -12.81 50.26
CA LYS A 350 -52.74 -13.13 49.04
C LYS A 350 -52.31 -14.45 48.40
N LEU A 351 -51.01 -14.72 48.32
CA LEU A 351 -50.48 -16.00 47.82
C LEU A 351 -50.91 -17.15 48.74
N LEU A 352 -50.91 -16.97 50.06
CA LEU A 352 -51.36 -18.00 51.00
C LEU A 352 -52.85 -18.34 50.80
N ILE A 353 -53.72 -17.34 50.59
CA ILE A 353 -55.14 -17.56 50.28
C ILE A 353 -55.32 -18.33 48.96
N LEU A 354 -54.55 -17.98 47.92
CA LEU A 354 -54.57 -18.67 46.63
C LEU A 354 -54.07 -20.12 46.75
N SER A 355 -53.04 -20.35 47.57
CA SER A 355 -52.48 -21.68 47.83
C SER A 355 -53.51 -22.60 48.46
N ILE A 356 -54.24 -22.12 49.47
CA ILE A 356 -55.35 -22.86 50.11
C ILE A 356 -56.46 -23.20 49.08
N SER A 357 -56.65 -22.34 48.09
CA SER A 357 -57.65 -22.51 47.03
C SER A 357 -57.19 -23.45 45.91
N GLY A 358 -56.03 -24.13 46.05
CA GLY A 358 -55.48 -25.05 45.05
C GLY A 358 -54.96 -24.37 43.78
N THR A 359 -54.77 -23.05 43.80
CA THR A 359 -54.21 -22.29 42.68
C THR A 359 -52.69 -22.32 42.74
N PRO A 360 -51.96 -22.45 41.60
CA PRO A 360 -50.51 -22.34 41.58
C PRO A 360 -50.04 -21.02 42.18
N VAL A 361 -49.12 -21.09 43.13
CA VAL A 361 -48.48 -19.95 43.80
C VAL A 361 -46.97 -20.11 43.72
N ILE A 362 -46.26 -19.01 43.85
CA ILE A 362 -44.79 -18.99 43.76
C ILE A 362 -44.21 -18.78 45.16
N SER A 363 -43.25 -19.63 45.53
CA SER A 363 -42.44 -19.44 46.73
C SER A 363 -41.27 -18.49 46.47
N GLU A 364 -40.64 -17.97 47.52
CA GLU A 364 -39.45 -17.13 47.39
C GLU A 364 -38.31 -17.87 46.69
N ALA A 365 -37.97 -19.08 47.13
CA ALA A 365 -36.94 -19.91 46.50
C ALA A 365 -37.26 -20.24 45.02
N GLU A 366 -38.53 -20.51 44.68
CA GLU A 366 -38.94 -20.73 43.28
C GLU A 366 -38.82 -19.44 42.44
N LEU A 367 -39.12 -18.28 43.03
CA LEU A 367 -38.95 -16.99 42.36
C LEU A 367 -37.49 -16.67 42.12
N GLU A 368 -36.62 -16.91 43.09
CA GLU A 368 -35.16 -16.79 42.97
C GLU A 368 -34.64 -17.65 41.81
N GLU A 369 -35.02 -18.93 41.79
CA GLU A 369 -34.59 -19.87 40.75
C GLU A 369 -35.06 -19.42 39.36
N LYS A 370 -36.35 -19.10 39.20
CA LYS A 370 -36.90 -18.65 37.91
C LYS A 370 -36.29 -17.33 37.45
N LEU A 371 -36.02 -16.39 38.36
CA LEU A 371 -35.32 -15.14 38.04
C LEU A 371 -33.88 -15.39 37.60
N SER A 372 -33.14 -16.25 38.32
CA SER A 372 -31.76 -16.62 37.95
C SER A 372 -31.73 -17.28 36.57
N GLN A 373 -32.63 -18.23 36.30
CA GLN A 373 -32.77 -18.86 34.98
C GLN A 373 -33.08 -17.82 33.89
N ALA A 374 -34.00 -16.89 34.16
CA ALA A 374 -34.35 -15.84 33.22
C ALA A 374 -33.17 -14.89 32.94
N LEU A 375 -32.42 -14.47 33.95
CA LEU A 375 -31.25 -13.60 33.80
C LEU A 375 -30.10 -14.29 33.03
N ASN A 376 -29.92 -15.59 33.23
CA ASN A 376 -28.92 -16.39 32.50
C ASN A 376 -29.34 -16.71 31.05
N ALA A 377 -30.63 -16.79 30.76
CA ALA A 377 -31.14 -17.18 29.43
C ALA A 377 -31.57 -15.99 28.56
N CYS A 378 -31.91 -14.84 29.14
CA CYS A 378 -32.42 -13.70 28.38
C CYS A 378 -31.31 -13.12 27.50
N THR A 379 -31.48 -13.14 26.18
CA THR A 379 -30.53 -12.57 25.22
C THR A 379 -30.99 -11.25 24.61
N THR A 380 -32.21 -10.81 24.95
CA THR A 380 -32.83 -9.63 24.35
C THR A 380 -32.61 -8.43 25.25
N PHE A 381 -31.70 -7.54 24.86
CA PHE A 381 -31.56 -6.24 25.52
C PHE A 381 -32.81 -5.37 25.24
N TYR A 382 -33.31 -4.61 26.22
CA TYR A 382 -34.53 -3.81 26.04
C TYR A 382 -34.26 -2.65 25.06
N GLY A 383 -34.63 -2.85 23.80
CA GLY A 383 -34.73 -1.79 22.80
C GLY A 383 -36.07 -1.07 22.87
N ASN A 384 -36.12 0.17 22.42
CA ASN A 384 -37.38 0.92 22.25
C ASN A 384 -38.21 0.41 21.05
N ASP A 385 -37.74 -0.59 20.32
CA ASP A 385 -38.40 -1.13 19.15
C ASP A 385 -39.47 -2.17 19.53
N LYS A 386 -40.58 -2.14 18.79
CA LYS A 386 -41.75 -3.01 19.02
C LYS A 386 -41.39 -4.50 19.03
N LYS A 387 -40.44 -4.94 18.19
CA LYS A 387 -40.03 -6.34 18.08
C LYS A 387 -39.26 -6.82 19.31
N ALA A 388 -38.34 -6.02 19.85
CA ALA A 388 -37.66 -6.36 21.09
C ALA A 388 -38.62 -6.43 22.27
N ILE A 389 -39.60 -5.52 22.34
CA ILE A 389 -40.65 -5.53 23.37
C ILE A 389 -41.48 -6.82 23.28
N GLU A 390 -41.97 -7.18 22.09
CA GLU A 390 -42.74 -8.42 21.88
C GLU A 390 -41.93 -9.67 22.25
N LYS A 391 -40.67 -9.73 21.85
CA LYS A 391 -39.77 -10.85 22.16
C LYS A 391 -39.49 -10.97 23.65
N MET A 392 -39.32 -9.86 24.36
CA MET A 392 -39.13 -9.84 25.81
C MET A 392 -40.39 -10.30 26.54
N THR A 393 -41.56 -9.79 26.16
CA THR A 393 -42.84 -10.20 26.74
C THR A 393 -43.04 -11.71 26.59
N ALA A 394 -42.88 -12.23 25.37
CA ALA A 394 -43.00 -13.65 25.10
C ALA A 394 -41.97 -14.49 25.89
N PHE A 395 -40.75 -14.00 26.08
CA PHE A 395 -39.72 -14.65 26.90
C PHE A 395 -40.13 -14.73 28.38
N ILE A 396 -40.60 -13.62 28.96
CA ILE A 396 -41.05 -13.57 30.36
C ILE A 396 -42.26 -14.50 30.56
N ASP A 397 -43.18 -14.53 29.59
CA ASP A 397 -44.38 -15.36 29.67
C ASP A 397 -44.07 -16.85 29.85
N VAL A 398 -42.99 -17.36 29.25
CA VAL A 398 -42.56 -18.77 29.43
C VAL A 398 -42.40 -19.14 30.91
N PHE A 399 -41.94 -18.21 31.75
CA PHE A 399 -41.75 -18.46 33.18
C PHE A 399 -43.04 -18.35 34.01
N LEU A 400 -44.05 -17.65 33.46
CA LEU A 400 -45.23 -17.19 34.21
C LEU A 400 -46.57 -17.76 33.73
N GLN A 401 -46.60 -18.54 32.66
CA GLN A 401 -47.82 -19.10 32.02
C GLN A 401 -48.79 -19.81 32.96
N THR A 402 -48.31 -20.38 34.07
CA THR A 402 -49.11 -21.15 35.03
C THR A 402 -49.81 -20.28 36.09
N TYR A 403 -49.48 -19.00 36.20
CA TYR A 403 -50.02 -18.11 37.24
C TYR A 403 -51.24 -17.33 36.76
N GLN A 404 -52.22 -17.15 37.65
CA GLN A 404 -53.46 -16.45 37.34
C GLN A 404 -53.25 -14.95 37.12
N GLN A 405 -54.06 -14.40 36.20
CA GLN A 405 -54.24 -12.96 36.03
C GLN A 405 -55.45 -12.45 36.83
N PRO A 406 -55.40 -11.23 37.41
CA PRO A 406 -54.27 -10.30 37.34
C PRO A 406 -53.17 -10.60 38.37
N PHE A 407 -53.46 -11.37 39.42
CA PHE A 407 -52.50 -11.68 40.49
C PHE A 407 -52.33 -13.20 40.65
N PRO A 408 -51.08 -13.71 40.74
CA PRO A 408 -49.82 -12.98 40.87
C PRO A 408 -49.14 -12.56 39.55
N TYR A 409 -49.68 -12.96 38.39
CA TYR A 409 -49.01 -12.82 37.09
C TYR A 409 -48.51 -11.40 36.78
N ASN A 410 -49.35 -10.35 36.87
CA ASN A 410 -48.93 -8.99 36.48
C ASN A 410 -47.78 -8.46 37.34
N GLY A 411 -47.77 -8.82 38.64
CA GLY A 411 -46.73 -8.44 39.57
C GLY A 411 -45.41 -9.13 39.24
N LEU A 412 -45.46 -10.43 38.94
CA LEU A 412 -44.31 -11.21 38.52
C LEU A 412 -43.76 -10.74 37.18
N PHE A 413 -44.61 -10.47 36.20
CA PHE A 413 -44.20 -9.96 34.89
C PHE A 413 -43.41 -8.64 35.03
N THR A 414 -43.93 -7.72 35.85
CA THR A 414 -43.27 -6.45 36.14
C THR A 414 -41.92 -6.66 36.83
N LEU A 415 -41.83 -7.60 37.77
CA LEU A 415 -40.59 -7.94 38.46
C LEU A 415 -39.53 -8.51 37.51
N PHE A 416 -39.88 -9.51 36.69
CA PHE A 416 -38.98 -10.11 35.70
C PHE A 416 -38.46 -9.04 34.73
N LYS A 417 -39.35 -8.19 34.22
CA LYS A 417 -38.97 -7.08 33.35
C LYS A 417 -37.94 -6.17 34.02
N HIS A 418 -38.20 -5.74 35.26
CA HIS A 418 -37.28 -4.85 35.98
C HIS A 418 -35.95 -5.53 36.30
N ALA A 419 -35.95 -6.81 36.70
CA ALA A 419 -34.73 -7.56 36.99
C ALA A 419 -33.84 -7.69 35.75
N ILE A 420 -34.42 -8.03 34.60
CA ILE A 420 -33.71 -8.15 33.32
C ILE A 420 -33.12 -6.79 32.89
N VAL A 421 -33.88 -5.70 33.02
CA VAL A 421 -33.40 -4.34 32.68
C VAL A 421 -32.28 -3.92 33.63
N ASP A 422 -32.44 -4.07 34.94
CA ASP A 422 -31.40 -3.72 35.93
C ASP A 422 -30.11 -4.51 35.68
N TYR A 423 -30.21 -5.81 35.40
CA TYR A 423 -29.04 -6.61 35.04
C TYR A 423 -28.35 -6.11 33.77
N GLY A 424 -29.10 -5.86 32.70
CA GLY A 424 -28.57 -5.31 31.45
C GLY A 424 -27.86 -3.97 31.66
N ASP A 425 -28.48 -3.03 32.38
CA ASP A 425 -27.92 -1.72 32.70
C ASP A 425 -26.63 -1.82 33.51
N ARG A 426 -26.55 -2.76 34.46
CA ARG A 426 -25.33 -2.97 35.26
C ARG A 426 -24.20 -3.50 34.40
N VAL A 427 -24.47 -4.46 33.51
CA VAL A 427 -23.46 -5.00 32.58
C VAL A 427 -22.99 -3.91 31.60
N GLU A 428 -23.92 -3.12 31.05
CA GLU A 428 -23.57 -2.04 30.11
C GLU A 428 -22.75 -0.95 30.81
N LYS A 429 -23.12 -0.56 32.03
CA LYS A 429 -22.32 0.36 32.86
C LYS A 429 -20.93 -0.20 33.18
N PHE A 430 -20.82 -1.50 33.43
CA PHE A 430 -19.54 -2.16 33.67
C PHE A 430 -18.64 -2.09 32.43
N LEU A 431 -19.19 -2.38 31.24
CA LEU A 431 -18.50 -2.25 29.96
C LEU A 431 -18.03 -0.81 29.71
N PHE A 432 -18.93 0.17 29.79
CA PHE A 432 -18.58 1.55 29.45
C PHE A 432 -17.67 2.24 30.46
N LYS A 433 -17.64 1.79 31.72
CA LYS A 433 -16.74 2.35 32.76
C LYS A 433 -15.45 1.55 32.93
N PHE A 434 -15.23 0.51 32.12
CA PHE A 434 -14.00 -0.27 32.18
C PHE A 434 -12.80 0.60 31.81
N LYS A 435 -11.84 0.70 32.73
CA LYS A 435 -10.70 1.61 32.60
C LYS A 435 -9.68 1.08 31.61
N LEU A 436 -9.17 1.98 30.77
CA LEU A 436 -8.07 1.70 29.87
C LEU A 436 -6.76 2.11 30.55
N THR A 437 -5.79 1.19 30.61
CA THR A 437 -4.47 1.40 31.19
C THR A 437 -3.41 0.97 30.19
N LYS A 438 -2.19 1.51 30.31
CA LYS A 438 -1.09 1.11 29.41
C LYS A 438 -0.78 -0.39 29.45
N GLU A 439 -1.15 -1.08 30.53
CA GLU A 439 -0.92 -2.51 30.74
C GLU A 439 -1.94 -3.39 30.00
N ASN A 440 -3.15 -2.88 29.76
CA ASN A 440 -4.22 -3.63 29.08
C ASN A 440 -4.47 -3.18 27.63
N THR A 441 -3.62 -2.29 27.11
CA THR A 441 -3.63 -1.79 25.74
C THR A 441 -2.40 -2.25 24.99
N PRO A 442 -2.51 -2.55 23.68
CA PRO A 442 -1.34 -2.91 22.88
C PRO A 442 -0.31 -1.77 22.90
N GLN A 443 0.98 -2.12 22.96
CA GLN A 443 2.04 -1.11 22.74
C GLN A 443 1.86 -0.52 21.34
N GLU A 444 2.04 0.81 21.22
CA GLU A 444 1.97 1.50 19.93
C GLU A 444 2.92 0.83 18.94
N GLU A 445 2.37 0.17 17.93
CA GLU A 445 3.13 -0.21 16.75
C GLU A 445 3.55 1.10 16.06
N ALA A 446 4.85 1.41 16.14
CA ALA A 446 5.46 2.52 15.41
C ALA A 446 5.33 2.24 13.90
N GLY A 447 4.28 2.75 13.28
CA GLY A 447 4.04 2.54 11.83
C GLY A 447 2.98 3.47 11.24
N PHE A 448 1.87 3.65 11.95
CA PHE A 448 0.73 4.35 11.38
C PHE A 448 0.78 5.83 11.75
N PHE A 449 1.04 6.73 10.79
CA PHE A 449 0.95 8.19 10.88
C PHE A 449 1.07 8.75 12.31
N SER A 450 2.30 9.11 12.73
CA SER A 450 2.80 9.46 14.08
C SER A 450 2.06 10.54 14.91
N LYS A 451 0.73 10.63 14.91
CA LYS A 451 -0.01 11.33 15.97
C LYS A 451 -0.32 10.33 17.07
N VAL A 452 0.36 10.48 18.20
CA VAL A 452 0.04 9.79 19.45
C VAL A 452 -1.38 10.18 19.83
N THR A 453 -2.36 9.33 19.50
CA THR A 453 -3.75 9.56 19.88
C THR A 453 -3.86 9.27 21.37
N PRO A 454 -4.27 10.23 22.21
CA PRO A 454 -4.36 9.99 23.64
C PRO A 454 -5.34 8.87 23.92
N LEU A 455 -4.87 7.90 24.72
CA LEU A 455 -5.68 6.78 25.17
C LEU A 455 -6.93 7.32 25.88
N PRO A 456 -8.15 6.93 25.46
CA PRO A 456 -9.34 7.31 26.18
C PRO A 456 -9.31 6.71 27.60
N PRO A 457 -9.95 7.34 28.59
CA PRO A 457 -9.91 6.86 29.97
C PRO A 457 -10.71 5.56 30.20
N ASP A 458 -11.66 5.24 29.32
CA ASP A 458 -12.55 4.09 29.46
C ASP A 458 -13.03 3.55 28.10
N LEU A 459 -13.52 2.30 28.10
CA LEU A 459 -14.06 1.63 26.91
C LEU A 459 -15.26 2.38 26.31
N GLY A 460 -16.08 3.05 27.12
CA GLY A 460 -17.23 3.81 26.61
C GLY A 460 -16.81 4.98 25.73
N LYS A 461 -15.80 5.74 26.13
CA LYS A 461 -15.23 6.82 25.32
C LYS A 461 -14.48 6.29 24.09
N LEU A 462 -13.86 5.12 24.18
CA LEU A 462 -13.28 4.46 23.00
C LEU A 462 -14.35 4.12 21.96
N ILE A 463 -15.43 3.45 22.37
CA ILE A 463 -16.53 3.08 21.49
C ILE A 463 -17.20 4.34 20.90
N ALA A 464 -17.41 5.38 21.70
CA ALA A 464 -17.97 6.64 21.23
C ALA A 464 -17.07 7.31 20.17
N ARG A 465 -15.75 7.25 20.36
CA ARG A 465 -14.77 7.80 19.42
C ARG A 465 -14.74 7.01 18.10
N ILE A 466 -14.72 5.68 18.17
CA ILE A 466 -14.85 4.80 16.99
C ILE A 466 -16.10 5.15 16.19
N ASN A 467 -17.26 5.27 16.85
CA ASN A 467 -18.52 5.59 16.17
C ASN A 467 -18.52 7.01 15.57
N LYS A 468 -17.90 7.98 16.25
CA LYS A 468 -17.83 9.37 15.76
C LYS A 468 -16.94 9.45 14.52
N GLN A 469 -15.74 8.85 14.56
CA GLN A 469 -14.81 8.83 13.44
C GLN A 469 -15.37 8.04 12.25
N SER A 470 -16.06 6.92 12.49
CA SER A 470 -16.70 6.15 11.41
C SER A 470 -17.78 6.93 10.68
N GLN A 471 -18.50 7.85 11.36
CA GLN A 471 -19.49 8.70 10.71
C GLN A 471 -18.87 9.75 9.78
N GLN A 472 -17.64 10.19 10.08
CA GLN A 472 -16.92 11.13 9.22
C GLN A 472 -16.59 10.50 7.87
N PHE A 473 -16.27 9.20 7.84
CA PHE A 473 -16.04 8.41 6.63
C PHE A 473 -17.28 8.14 5.76
N ILE A 474 -18.48 8.19 6.35
CA ILE A 474 -19.74 7.91 5.63
C ILE A 474 -20.30 9.18 4.97
N GLN A 475 -19.81 10.36 5.38
CA GLN A 475 -20.29 11.67 4.94
C GLN A 475 -19.30 12.43 4.04
N SER A 476 -18.03 12.04 4.04
CA SER A 476 -17.03 12.35 3.01
C SER A 476 -17.31 11.55 1.75
#